data_AF-A0A348MU24-F1
#
_entry.id   AF-A0A348MU24-F1
#
_cell.length_a   1.000
_cell.length_b   1.000
_cell.length_c   1.000
_cell.angle_alpha   90.00
_cell.angle_beta   90.00
_cell.angle_gamma   90.00
#
_symmetry.space_group_name_H-M   'P 1'
#
loop_
_entity.id
_entity.type
_entity.pdbx_description
1 polymer ?
#
loop_
_entity_poly.entity_id
_entity_poly.type
_entity_poly.pdbx_seq_one_letter_code
_entity_poly.pdbx_strand_id
1 'polypeptide(L)'
;VANEFFDALPIQQFERSNDGWRERHIGLIEGSLCFGVSLANSRLDLAHRLEDTKEGDIVEICTAAKNIINYVGNQITSKGGCALIFDYGDWRSQGDTLQAIQNHKHVNPLDEPGAADLTAHVDFEALAQSSTPAAHTRITPQGIYLERLGITARANQLAGRLSGAALVSHIAAHKRLTHSEEMGTIFKVLGIFPPNSKLPPGLTK
;
A
#
# COMPACT_ATOMS: atom_id res chain seq x y z
N VAL A 1 -2.95 -14.45 -1.18
CA VAL A 1 -1.82 -13.58 -0.78
C VAL A 1 -1.70 -12.50 -1.84
N ALA A 2 -1.51 -11.25 -1.44
CA ALA A 2 -1.19 -10.13 -2.31
C ALA A 2 0.12 -9.51 -1.81
N ASN A 3 1.14 -9.45 -2.66
CA ASN A 3 2.45 -8.89 -2.33
C ASN A 3 2.82 -7.89 -3.41
N GLU A 4 2.90 -6.60 -3.07
CA GLU A 4 3.15 -5.50 -4.02
C GLU A 4 2.16 -5.58 -5.18
N PHE A 5 0.88 -5.54 -4.83
CA PHE A 5 -0.22 -5.66 -5.79
C PHE A 5 -1.15 -4.47 -5.74
N PHE A 6 -1.39 -3.93 -4.54
CA PHE A 6 -2.35 -2.85 -4.37
C PHE A 6 -1.73 -1.48 -4.71
N ASP A 7 -0.42 -1.33 -4.58
CA ASP A 7 0.35 -0.16 -4.99
C ASP A 7 0.31 0.12 -6.49
N ALA A 8 0.21 -0.93 -7.30
CA ALA A 8 0.14 -0.86 -8.75
C ALA A 8 -1.28 -0.63 -9.30
N LEU A 9 -2.29 -0.56 -8.43
CA LEU A 9 -3.68 -0.34 -8.86
C LEU A 9 -3.94 1.15 -9.14
N PRO A 10 -4.81 1.47 -10.12
CA PRO A 10 -5.08 2.85 -10.49
C PRO A 10 -5.74 3.62 -9.34
N ILE A 11 -5.20 4.81 -9.08
CA ILE A 11 -5.73 5.76 -8.10
C ILE A 11 -6.37 6.97 -8.78
N GLN A 12 -7.27 7.63 -8.04
CA GLN A 12 -7.74 8.98 -8.33
C GLN A 12 -7.19 9.92 -7.26
N GLN A 13 -6.73 11.11 -7.66
CA GLN A 13 -6.18 12.11 -6.74
C GLN A 13 -7.15 13.28 -6.61
N PHE A 14 -7.36 13.74 -5.38
CA PHE A 14 -8.23 14.86 -5.05
C PHE A 14 -7.47 15.88 -4.22
N GLU A 15 -7.44 17.12 -4.66
CA GLU A 15 -6.84 18.25 -3.96
C GLU A 15 -7.90 18.97 -3.13
N ARG A 16 -7.59 19.20 -1.85
CA ARG A 16 -8.45 19.93 -0.92
C ARG A 16 -8.47 21.41 -1.31
N SER A 17 -9.66 21.97 -1.47
CA SER A 17 -9.90 23.41 -1.69
C SER A 17 -10.84 23.96 -0.62
N ASN A 18 -10.91 25.28 -0.44
CA ASN A 18 -11.78 25.89 0.58
C ASN A 18 -13.24 25.40 0.51
N ASP A 19 -13.79 25.26 -0.70
CA ASP A 19 -15.20 24.92 -0.93
C ASP A 19 -15.45 23.42 -1.21
N GLY A 20 -14.45 22.55 -1.03
CA GLY A 20 -14.59 21.10 -1.24
C GLY A 20 -13.33 20.44 -1.77
N TRP A 21 -13.48 19.68 -2.87
CA TRP A 21 -12.42 18.89 -3.48
C TRP A 21 -12.33 19.18 -4.99
N ARG A 22 -11.11 19.28 -5.51
CA ARG A 22 -10.84 19.31 -6.94
C ARG A 22 -10.22 17.98 -7.34
N GLU A 23 -10.75 17.32 -8.36
CA GLU A 23 -10.14 16.11 -8.89
C GLU A 23 -8.94 16.49 -9.76
N ARG A 24 -7.79 15.86 -9.55
CA ARG A 24 -6.64 16.00 -10.44
C ARG A 24 -6.86 15.15 -11.68
N HIS A 25 -6.65 15.77 -12.84
CA HIS A 25 -6.76 15.16 -14.15
C HIS A 25 -5.45 15.32 -14.91
N ILE A 26 -5.29 14.52 -15.96
CA ILE A 26 -4.22 14.70 -16.93
C ILE A 26 -4.76 15.52 -18.10
N GLY A 27 -4.13 16.68 -18.34
CA GLY A 27 -4.40 17.58 -19.45
C GLY A 27 -3.29 17.58 -20.49
N LEU A 28 -3.45 18.42 -21.51
CA LEU A 28 -2.48 18.61 -22.59
C LEU A 28 -2.26 20.10 -22.83
N ILE A 29 -1.02 20.57 -22.67
CA ILE A 29 -0.60 21.95 -22.96
C ILE A 29 0.57 21.88 -23.94
N GLU A 30 0.44 22.54 -25.10
CA GLU A 30 1.51 22.62 -26.11
C GLU A 30 2.08 21.24 -26.54
N GLY A 31 1.25 20.19 -26.50
CA GLY A 31 1.66 18.83 -26.86
C GLY A 31 2.29 18.01 -25.72
N SER A 32 2.45 18.60 -24.53
CA SER A 32 2.97 17.94 -23.34
C SER A 32 1.88 17.64 -22.33
N LEU A 33 1.94 16.46 -21.69
CA LEU A 33 1.02 16.09 -20.62
C LEU A 33 1.31 16.93 -19.37
N CYS A 34 0.25 17.34 -18.67
CA CYS A 34 0.37 18.09 -17.43
C CYS A 34 -0.74 17.71 -16.44
N PHE A 35 -0.50 17.92 -15.14
CA PHE A 35 -1.57 17.86 -14.16
C PHE A 35 -2.46 19.10 -14.27
N GLY A 36 -3.76 18.88 -14.35
CA GLY A 36 -4.80 19.90 -14.20
C GLY A 36 -5.75 19.53 -13.06
N VAL A 37 -6.62 20.45 -12.68
CA VAL A 37 -7.63 20.22 -11.63
C VAL A 37 -9.02 20.60 -12.12
N SER A 38 -10.04 19.87 -11.66
CA SER A 38 -11.44 20.21 -11.90
C SER A 38 -11.85 21.47 -11.13
N LEU A 39 -13.08 21.95 -11.41
CA LEU A 39 -13.76 22.85 -10.47
C LEU A 39 -13.96 22.14 -9.12
N ALA A 40 -13.92 22.91 -8.04
CA ALA A 40 -14.16 22.39 -6.70
C ALA A 40 -15.62 21.95 -6.54
N ASN A 41 -15.84 20.76 -5.99
CA ASN A 41 -17.15 20.21 -5.70
C ASN A 41 -17.16 19.51 -4.34
N SER A 42 -18.34 19.45 -3.71
CA SER A 42 -18.53 18.62 -2.51
C SER A 42 -18.54 17.14 -2.89
N ARG A 43 -17.90 16.30 -2.07
CA ARG A 43 -17.74 14.87 -2.28
C ARG A 43 -18.07 14.10 -1.00
N LEU A 44 -19.18 13.36 -1.01
CA LEU A 44 -19.64 12.61 0.16
C LEU A 44 -18.67 11.49 0.54
N ASP A 45 -18.05 10.84 -0.44
CA ASP A 45 -17.05 9.79 -0.24
C ASP A 45 -15.77 10.30 0.43
N LEU A 46 -15.52 11.62 0.37
CA LEU A 46 -14.40 12.31 1.01
C LEU A 46 -14.82 13.19 2.19
N ALA A 47 -16.09 13.15 2.62
CA ALA A 47 -16.58 14.00 3.71
C ALA A 47 -15.79 13.77 5.02
N HIS A 48 -15.42 12.52 5.29
CA HIS A 48 -14.62 12.13 6.46
C HIS A 48 -13.19 12.69 6.46
N ARG A 49 -12.69 13.18 5.31
CA ARG A 49 -11.36 13.77 5.16
C ARG A 49 -11.35 15.28 5.33
N LEU A 50 -12.52 15.92 5.45
CA LEU A 50 -12.61 17.38 5.61
C LEU A 50 -12.00 17.87 6.93
N GLU A 51 -12.01 17.02 7.97
CA GLU A 51 -11.47 17.33 9.30
C GLU A 51 -9.96 17.08 9.41
N ASP A 52 -9.40 16.18 8.59
CA ASP A 52 -7.98 15.78 8.65
C ASP A 52 -7.12 16.29 7.47
N THR A 53 -7.67 17.18 6.64
CA THR A 53 -6.97 17.82 5.52
C THR A 53 -7.12 19.34 5.52
N LYS A 54 -6.12 20.03 4.98
CA LYS A 54 -6.10 21.48 4.76
C LYS A 54 -6.00 21.81 3.27
N GLU A 55 -6.25 23.06 2.89
CA GLU A 55 -6.12 23.51 1.50
C GLU A 55 -4.77 23.13 0.89
N GLY A 56 -4.81 22.57 -0.33
CA GLY A 56 -3.65 22.07 -1.06
C GLY A 56 -3.24 20.62 -0.72
N ASP A 57 -3.78 20.02 0.35
CA ASP A 57 -3.51 18.61 0.63
C ASP A 57 -4.14 17.71 -0.45
N ILE A 58 -3.43 16.63 -0.79
CA ILE A 58 -3.91 15.62 -1.75
C ILE A 58 -4.36 14.38 -0.98
N VAL A 59 -5.50 13.83 -1.41
CA VAL A 59 -6.01 12.52 -1.00
C VAL A 59 -6.13 11.62 -2.21
N GLU A 60 -5.76 10.37 -2.05
CA GLU A 60 -5.78 9.38 -3.11
C GLU A 60 -6.82 8.30 -2.79
N ILE A 61 -7.62 7.92 -3.80
CA ILE A 61 -8.64 6.87 -3.68
C ILE A 61 -8.34 5.78 -4.69
N CYS A 62 -8.25 4.53 -4.23
CA CYS A 62 -8.18 3.36 -5.09
C CYS A 62 -9.51 2.59 -5.08
N THR A 63 -10.40 2.91 -6.01
CA THR A 63 -11.71 2.23 -6.12
C THR A 63 -11.55 0.75 -6.47
N ALA A 64 -10.56 0.41 -7.30
CA ALA A 64 -10.26 -0.97 -7.67
C ALA A 64 -9.88 -1.82 -6.44
N ALA A 65 -9.01 -1.29 -5.56
CA ALA A 65 -8.60 -1.95 -4.33
C ALA A 65 -9.79 -2.28 -3.42
N LYS A 66 -10.71 -1.33 -3.24
CA LYS A 66 -11.94 -1.52 -2.44
C LYS A 66 -12.82 -2.64 -2.99
N ASN A 67 -13.00 -2.71 -4.31
CA ASN A 67 -13.80 -3.76 -4.94
C ASN A 67 -13.16 -5.14 -4.80
N ILE A 68 -11.85 -5.24 -5.03
CA ILE A 68 -11.10 -6.50 -4.89
C ILE A 68 -11.18 -7.00 -3.46
N ILE A 69 -10.96 -6.12 -2.47
CA ILE A 69 -10.91 -6.53 -1.07
C ILE A 69 -12.29 -6.89 -0.53
N ASN A 70 -13.35 -6.21 -1.02
CA ASN A 70 -14.71 -6.59 -0.70
C ASN A 70 -15.05 -7.99 -1.22
N TYR A 71 -14.65 -8.30 -2.46
CA TYR A 71 -14.79 -9.65 -3.00
C TYR A 71 -14.04 -10.69 -2.15
N VAL A 72 -12.78 -10.42 -1.80
CA VAL A 72 -11.96 -11.30 -0.94
C VAL A 72 -12.61 -11.52 0.43
N GLY A 73 -13.09 -10.46 1.08
CA GLY A 73 -13.78 -10.53 2.37
C GLY A 73 -15.04 -11.40 2.33
N ASN A 74 -15.84 -11.27 1.26
CA ASN A 74 -16.99 -12.13 1.03
C ASN A 74 -16.61 -13.60 0.81
N GLN A 75 -15.54 -13.87 0.05
CA GLN A 75 -15.05 -15.25 -0.15
C GLN A 75 -14.56 -15.86 1.17
N ILE A 76 -13.80 -15.12 1.97
CA ILE A 76 -13.27 -15.60 3.25
C ILE A 76 -14.39 -15.89 4.24
N THR A 77 -15.39 -15.02 4.31
CA THR A 77 -16.54 -15.22 5.21
C THR A 77 -17.38 -16.43 4.80
N SER A 78 -17.59 -16.64 3.50
CA SER A 78 -18.46 -17.72 3.00
C SER A 78 -17.76 -19.08 2.92
N LYS A 79 -16.45 -19.12 2.67
CA LYS A 79 -15.71 -20.36 2.39
C LYS A 79 -14.57 -20.63 3.38
N GLY A 80 -14.34 -19.73 4.32
CA GLY A 80 -13.16 -19.76 5.19
C GLY A 80 -11.88 -19.36 4.45
N GLY A 81 -10.74 -19.54 5.11
CA GLY A 81 -9.43 -19.15 4.60
C GLY A 81 -8.94 -17.82 5.18
N CYS A 82 -7.92 -17.23 4.56
CA CYS A 82 -7.29 -15.99 5.01
C CYS A 82 -6.63 -15.29 3.81
N ALA A 83 -6.61 -13.96 3.83
CA ALA A 83 -5.73 -13.17 2.98
C ALA A 83 -4.65 -12.50 3.81
N LEU A 84 -3.45 -12.40 3.23
CA LEU A 84 -2.33 -11.63 3.72
C LEU A 84 -1.94 -10.66 2.60
N ILE A 85 -1.80 -9.40 2.96
CA ILE A 85 -1.51 -8.29 2.06
C ILE A 85 -0.23 -7.65 2.54
N PHE A 86 0.76 -7.58 1.66
CA PHE A 86 2.07 -7.00 1.88
C PHE A 86 2.25 -5.88 0.89
N ASP A 87 2.35 -4.66 1.39
CA ASP A 87 2.52 -3.48 0.55
C ASP A 87 3.09 -2.32 1.34
N TYR A 88 3.59 -1.29 0.66
CA TYR A 88 4.05 -0.06 1.31
C TYR A 88 2.95 0.99 1.33
N GLY A 89 2.89 1.71 2.44
CA GLY A 89 1.81 2.62 2.76
C GLY A 89 1.60 2.70 4.27
N ASP A 90 0.46 3.25 4.66
CA ASP A 90 0.11 3.46 6.06
C ASP A 90 -1.39 3.27 6.30
N TRP A 91 -1.83 3.38 7.55
CA TRP A 91 -3.23 3.27 7.92
C TRP A 91 -4.10 4.24 7.13
N ARG A 92 -3.69 5.51 7.01
CA ARG A 92 -4.35 6.49 6.13
C ARG A 92 -3.34 7.03 5.13
N SER A 93 -3.69 7.02 3.85
CA SER A 93 -2.88 7.69 2.84
C SER A 93 -3.18 9.20 2.83
N GLN A 94 -2.13 10.01 2.82
CA GLN A 94 -2.18 11.46 2.67
C GLN A 94 -0.98 11.96 1.88
N GLY A 95 -1.22 12.90 0.96
CA GLY A 95 -0.23 13.47 0.08
C GLY A 95 -0.25 12.87 -1.32
N ASP A 96 0.60 13.44 -2.18
CA ASP A 96 0.88 12.92 -3.52
C ASP A 96 1.85 11.74 -3.38
N THR A 97 1.33 10.52 -3.46
CA THR A 97 2.14 9.31 -3.30
C THR A 97 2.40 8.60 -4.63
N LEU A 98 1.81 9.09 -5.72
CA LEU A 98 2.10 8.64 -7.06
C LEU A 98 3.59 8.84 -7.39
N GLN A 99 4.27 7.74 -7.65
CA GLN A 99 5.67 7.72 -8.04
C GLN A 99 5.83 7.07 -9.40
N ALA A 100 6.83 7.55 -10.13
CA ALA A 100 7.30 6.92 -11.34
C ALA A 100 8.79 6.59 -11.20
N ILE A 101 9.15 5.32 -11.45
CA ILE A 101 10.54 4.86 -11.42
C ILE A 101 10.93 4.31 -12.78
N GLN A 102 12.02 4.84 -13.32
CA GLN A 102 12.64 4.35 -14.55
C GLN A 102 14.14 4.21 -14.31
N ASN A 103 14.74 3.07 -14.69
CA ASN A 103 16.17 2.82 -14.53
C ASN A 103 16.68 3.10 -13.09
N HIS A 104 15.90 2.69 -12.08
CA HIS A 104 16.18 2.91 -10.65
C HIS A 104 16.27 4.39 -10.22
N LYS A 105 15.61 5.30 -10.95
CA LYS A 105 15.54 6.73 -10.61
C LYS A 105 14.11 7.20 -10.64
N HIS A 106 13.78 8.13 -9.74
CA HIS A 106 12.51 8.85 -9.81
C HIS A 106 12.49 9.73 -11.06
N VAL A 107 11.40 9.64 -11.80
CA VAL A 107 11.10 10.47 -12.97
C VAL A 107 9.73 11.11 -12.78
N ASN A 108 9.39 12.09 -13.61
CA ASN A 108 8.03 12.62 -13.61
C ASN A 108 7.08 11.59 -14.29
N PRO A 109 5.95 11.21 -13.66
CA PRO A 109 4.99 10.26 -14.22
C PRO A 109 4.45 10.61 -15.62
N LEU A 110 4.52 11.87 -16.03
CA LEU A 110 3.94 12.36 -17.28
C LEU A 110 4.94 12.53 -18.43
N ASP A 111 6.24 12.35 -18.20
CA ASP A 111 7.27 12.60 -19.21
C ASP A 111 7.26 11.53 -20.33
N GLU A 112 7.27 10.25 -19.94
CA GLU A 112 7.28 9.11 -20.87
C GLU A 112 6.27 8.02 -20.44
N PRO A 113 4.95 8.24 -20.62
CA PRO A 113 3.93 7.28 -20.20
C PRO A 113 4.16 5.88 -20.80
N GLY A 114 4.14 4.86 -19.94
CA GLY A 114 4.40 3.47 -20.30
C GLY A 114 5.87 3.05 -20.28
N ALA A 115 6.82 3.99 -20.12
CA ALA A 115 8.25 3.70 -20.01
C ALA A 115 8.76 3.63 -18.56
N ALA A 116 7.99 4.16 -17.60
CA ALA A 116 8.27 4.11 -16.17
C ALA A 116 7.26 3.22 -15.44
N ASP A 117 7.71 2.58 -14.36
CA ASP A 117 6.85 1.85 -13.44
C ASP A 117 6.13 2.85 -12.52
N LEU A 118 4.80 2.70 -12.38
CA LEU A 118 3.96 3.62 -11.63
C LEU A 118 3.43 2.94 -10.39
N THR A 119 3.61 3.59 -9.25
CA THR A 119 3.12 3.08 -7.98
C THR A 119 2.57 4.17 -7.07
N ALA A 120 1.74 3.78 -6.11
CA ALA A 120 1.21 4.65 -5.08
C ALA A 120 1.17 3.93 -3.72
N HIS A 121 1.24 4.68 -2.64
CA HIS A 121 1.09 4.13 -1.29
C HIS A 121 -0.30 3.53 -1.09
N VAL A 122 -0.35 2.38 -0.43
CA VAL A 122 -1.60 1.72 -0.07
C VAL A 122 -2.24 2.36 1.17
N ASP A 123 -3.53 2.70 1.04
CA ASP A 123 -4.39 3.08 2.17
C ASP A 123 -4.95 1.81 2.83
N PHE A 124 -4.34 1.41 3.95
CA PHE A 124 -4.74 0.18 4.64
C PHE A 124 -6.06 0.29 5.40
N GLU A 125 -6.49 1.48 5.81
CA GLU A 125 -7.81 1.70 6.41
C GLU A 125 -8.91 1.42 5.39
N ALA A 126 -8.75 1.94 4.16
CA ALA A 126 -9.68 1.69 3.07
C ALA A 126 -9.79 0.20 2.74
N LEU A 127 -8.67 -0.54 2.73
CA LEU A 127 -8.66 -1.99 2.56
C LEU A 127 -9.39 -2.70 3.70
N ALA A 128 -9.05 -2.36 4.94
CA ALA A 128 -9.61 -2.97 6.14
C ALA A 128 -11.13 -2.78 6.22
N GLN A 129 -11.61 -1.55 6.06
CA GLN A 129 -13.05 -1.24 6.11
C GLN A 129 -13.83 -1.94 5.00
N SER A 130 -13.25 -2.03 3.81
CA SER A 130 -13.88 -2.66 2.64
C SER A 130 -13.90 -4.20 2.71
N SER A 131 -13.15 -4.81 3.64
CA SER A 131 -13.09 -6.27 3.81
C SER A 131 -14.32 -6.89 4.49
N THR A 132 -15.23 -6.07 5.01
CA THR A 132 -16.50 -6.49 5.61
C THR A 132 -17.28 -7.40 4.65
N PRO A 133 -17.82 -8.56 5.09
CA PRO A 133 -18.04 -8.97 6.48
C PRO A 133 -16.88 -9.74 7.15
N ALA A 134 -15.74 -9.92 6.48
CA ALA A 134 -14.59 -10.53 7.12
C ALA A 134 -14.01 -9.59 8.20
N ALA A 135 -13.30 -10.17 9.17
CA ALA A 135 -12.51 -9.39 10.11
C ALA A 135 -11.13 -9.10 9.53
N HIS A 136 -10.50 -8.06 10.06
CA HIS A 136 -9.14 -7.66 9.70
C HIS A 136 -8.27 -7.50 10.95
N THR A 137 -6.96 -7.58 10.77
CA THR A 137 -5.97 -7.31 11.82
C THR A 137 -5.67 -5.81 11.89
N ARG A 138 -4.87 -5.39 12.88
CA ARG A 138 -4.09 -4.15 12.75
C ARG A 138 -3.00 -4.35 11.70
N ILE A 139 -2.56 -3.27 11.07
CA ILE A 139 -1.36 -3.32 10.25
C ILE A 139 -0.15 -3.62 11.14
N THR A 140 0.75 -4.47 10.66
CA THR A 140 1.99 -4.81 11.34
C THR A 140 3.16 -4.48 10.41
N PRO A 141 4.20 -3.75 10.86
CA PRO A 141 5.42 -3.56 10.08
C PRO A 141 6.01 -4.90 9.62
N GLN A 142 6.47 -4.98 8.37
CA GLN A 142 6.97 -6.23 7.78
C GLN A 142 8.08 -6.86 8.63
N GLY A 143 9.04 -6.07 9.11
CA GLY A 143 10.13 -6.59 9.92
C GLY A 143 9.62 -7.28 11.19
N ILE A 144 8.66 -6.66 11.88
CA ILE A 144 8.04 -7.25 13.07
C ILE A 144 7.29 -8.54 12.73
N TYR A 145 6.53 -8.54 11.64
CA TYR A 145 5.80 -9.73 11.18
C TYR A 145 6.75 -10.89 10.88
N LEU A 146 7.81 -10.65 10.12
CA LEU A 146 8.79 -11.66 9.73
C LEU A 146 9.57 -12.20 10.94
N GLU A 147 9.96 -11.33 11.88
CA GLU A 147 10.63 -11.75 13.12
C GLU A 147 9.72 -12.63 13.99
N ARG A 148 8.43 -12.29 14.11
CA ARG A 148 7.45 -13.14 14.83
C ARG A 148 7.29 -14.52 14.22
N LEU A 149 7.52 -14.66 12.91
CA LEU A 149 7.48 -15.95 12.21
C LEU A 149 8.83 -16.68 12.20
N GLY A 150 9.86 -16.12 12.83
CA GLY A 150 11.16 -16.75 13.00
C GLY A 150 12.10 -16.61 11.79
N ILE A 151 11.98 -15.53 11.01
CA ILE A 151 12.86 -15.28 9.85
C ILE A 151 14.35 -15.31 10.24
N THR A 152 14.73 -14.77 11.40
CA THR A 152 16.13 -14.75 11.87
C THR A 152 16.66 -16.16 12.14
N ALA A 153 15.86 -17.02 12.79
CA ALA A 153 16.25 -18.40 13.02
C ALA A 153 16.47 -19.16 11.70
N ARG A 154 15.58 -18.93 10.73
CA ARG A 154 15.72 -19.51 9.38
C ARG A 154 16.94 -18.95 8.65
N ALA A 155 17.18 -17.64 8.73
CA ALA A 155 18.33 -16.99 8.11
C ALA A 155 19.65 -17.54 8.66
N ASN A 156 19.78 -17.72 9.98
CA ASN A 156 20.97 -18.30 10.60
C ASN A 156 21.21 -19.75 10.18
N GLN A 157 20.15 -20.56 10.10
CA GLN A 157 20.27 -21.95 9.65
C GLN A 157 20.78 -22.04 8.20
N LEU A 158 20.28 -21.18 7.32
CA LEU A 158 20.72 -21.12 5.92
C LEU A 158 22.16 -20.59 5.81
N ALA A 159 22.49 -19.55 6.59
CA ALA A 159 23.83 -18.96 6.63
C ALA A 159 24.92 -19.97 6.96
N GLY A 160 24.64 -20.95 7.85
CA GLY A 160 25.60 -22.01 8.20
C GLY A 160 26.06 -22.91 7.04
N ARG A 161 25.39 -22.84 5.87
CA ARG A 161 25.77 -23.57 4.65
C ARG A 161 26.36 -22.65 3.57
N LEU A 162 26.49 -21.35 3.84
CA LEU A 162 26.95 -20.36 2.88
C LEU A 162 28.34 -19.84 3.28
N SER A 163 29.11 -19.41 2.29
CA SER A 163 30.41 -18.79 2.48
C SER A 163 30.67 -17.74 1.41
N GLY A 164 31.64 -16.86 1.66
CA GLY A 164 32.04 -15.81 0.71
C GLY A 164 30.88 -14.89 0.30
N ALA A 165 30.79 -14.57 -0.98
CA ALA A 165 29.81 -13.62 -1.52
C ALA A 165 28.35 -14.04 -1.25
N ALA A 166 28.05 -15.34 -1.26
CA ALA A 166 26.69 -15.83 -1.02
C ALA A 166 26.23 -15.56 0.43
N LEU A 167 27.13 -15.73 1.41
CA LEU A 167 26.82 -15.41 2.81
C LEU A 167 26.61 -13.90 3.01
N VAL A 168 27.46 -13.07 2.40
CA VAL A 168 27.33 -11.61 2.48
C VAL A 168 26.00 -11.15 1.88
N SER A 169 25.63 -11.66 0.70
CA SER A 169 24.35 -11.35 0.05
C SER A 169 23.16 -11.79 0.89
N HIS A 170 23.21 -12.98 1.50
CA HIS A 170 22.17 -13.50 2.37
C HIS A 170 21.95 -12.64 3.62
N ILE A 171 23.04 -12.22 4.29
CA ILE A 171 22.97 -11.32 5.45
C ILE A 171 22.37 -9.97 5.03
N ALA A 172 22.79 -9.42 3.90
CA ALA A 172 22.25 -8.17 3.37
C ALA A 172 20.76 -8.28 3.03
N ALA A 173 20.31 -9.40 2.45
CA ALA A 173 18.91 -9.65 2.13
C ALA A 173 18.03 -9.76 3.38
N HIS A 174 18.51 -10.45 4.44
CA HIS A 174 17.81 -10.48 5.72
C HIS A 174 17.66 -9.07 6.29
N LYS A 175 18.76 -8.29 6.36
CA LYS A 175 18.71 -6.89 6.82
C LYS A 175 17.71 -6.07 5.99
N ARG A 176 17.75 -6.17 4.66
CA ARG A 176 16.86 -5.41 3.77
C ARG A 176 15.39 -5.67 4.08
N LEU A 177 15.02 -6.92 4.36
CA LEU A 177 13.63 -7.30 4.63
C LEU A 177 13.15 -6.92 6.03
N THR A 178 14.03 -6.89 7.04
CA THR A 178 13.64 -6.78 8.46
C THR A 178 14.00 -5.47 9.13
N HIS A 179 15.05 -4.78 8.66
CA HIS A 179 15.58 -3.60 9.33
C HIS A 179 14.67 -2.37 9.14
N SER A 180 14.56 -1.53 10.18
CA SER A 180 13.67 -0.37 10.19
C SER A 180 14.09 0.77 9.27
N GLU A 181 15.36 0.79 8.86
CA GLU A 181 15.90 1.75 7.87
C GLU A 181 15.74 1.26 6.42
N GLU A 182 15.22 0.04 6.24
CA GLU A 182 15.00 -0.59 4.94
C GLU A 182 13.51 -0.93 4.81
N MET A 183 13.14 -2.13 4.31
CA MET A 183 11.74 -2.49 4.11
C MET A 183 10.99 -2.78 5.41
N GLY A 184 11.68 -2.96 6.54
CA GLY A 184 11.11 -3.49 7.77
C GLY A 184 9.98 -2.64 8.37
N THR A 185 10.00 -1.33 8.16
CA THR A 185 8.96 -0.38 8.59
C THR A 185 8.14 0.18 7.45
N ILE A 186 8.74 0.33 6.26
CA ILE A 186 8.08 0.89 5.08
C ILE A 186 6.92 -0.04 4.64
N PHE A 187 7.21 -1.34 4.54
CA PHE A 187 6.19 -2.34 4.24
C PHE A 187 5.33 -2.67 5.45
N LYS A 188 4.04 -2.82 5.22
CA LYS A 188 3.05 -3.24 6.22
C LYS A 188 2.39 -4.54 5.80
N VAL A 189 1.90 -5.26 6.79
CA VAL A 189 1.15 -6.50 6.61
C VAL A 189 -0.24 -6.34 7.20
N LEU A 190 -1.26 -6.60 6.39
CA LEU A 190 -2.66 -6.68 6.81
C LEU A 190 -3.17 -8.11 6.61
N GLY A 191 -3.80 -8.66 7.64
CA GLY A 191 -4.50 -9.94 7.59
C GLY A 191 -6.00 -9.74 7.51
N ILE A 192 -6.67 -10.52 6.65
CA ILE A 192 -8.13 -10.61 6.57
C ILE A 192 -8.52 -12.06 6.80
N PHE A 193 -9.47 -12.28 7.71
CA PHE A 193 -9.80 -13.60 8.24
C PHE A 193 -11.27 -13.67 8.72
N PRO A 194 -11.83 -14.87 8.95
CA PRO A 194 -13.19 -15.01 9.45
C PRO A 194 -13.37 -14.38 10.85
N PRO A 195 -14.48 -13.65 11.14
CA PRO A 195 -14.65 -12.91 12.39
C PRO A 195 -14.49 -13.69 13.70
N ASN A 196 -14.77 -15.00 13.67
CA ASN A 196 -14.72 -15.89 14.84
C ASN A 196 -13.59 -16.93 14.75
N SER A 197 -12.56 -16.70 13.93
CA SER A 197 -11.39 -17.58 13.86
C SER A 197 -10.21 -17.07 14.68
N LYS A 198 -9.21 -17.93 14.85
CA LYS A 198 -7.89 -17.52 15.36
C LYS A 198 -7.28 -16.49 14.40
N LEU A 199 -6.49 -15.58 14.96
CA LEU A 199 -5.70 -14.63 14.19
C LEU A 199 -4.69 -15.36 13.31
N PRO A 200 -4.41 -14.83 12.09
CA PRO A 200 -3.30 -15.33 11.29
C PRO A 200 -1.97 -15.20 12.07
N PRO A 201 -1.09 -16.21 12.02
CA PRO A 201 0.19 -16.18 12.75
C PRO A 201 1.00 -14.91 12.45
N GLY A 202 1.64 -14.34 13.49
CA GLY A 202 2.47 -13.14 13.37
C GLY A 202 1.71 -11.81 13.41
N LEU A 203 0.38 -11.83 13.30
CA LEU A 203 -0.47 -10.61 13.30
C LEU A 203 -1.26 -10.43 14.61
N THR A 204 -1.73 -9.21 14.83
CA THR A 204 -2.43 -8.79 16.06
C THR A 204 -3.74 -8.05 15.74
N LYS A 205 -4.74 -8.19 16.62
CA LYS A 205 -6.01 -7.46 16.55
C LYS A 205 -5.90 -6.05 17.13
#